data_AF-A0A258BEN4-F1
#
_entry.id   AF-A0A258BEN4-F1
#
_cell.length_a   1.000
_cell.length_b   1.000
_cell.length_c   1.000
_cell.angle_alpha   90.00
_cell.angle_beta   90.00
_cell.angle_gamma   90.00
#
_symmetry.space_group_name_H-M   'P 1'
#
loop_
_entity.id
_entity.type
_entity.pdbx_description
1 polymer ?
#
loop_
_entity_poly.entity_id
_entity_poly.type
_entity_poly.pdbx_seq_one_letter_code
_entity_poly.pdbx_strand_id
1 'polypeptide(L)' 'VDPKAIKAKVFLAAVPTDRLVPYADMVALHESLSDSVFIDLPSLYGHDAFLKEIARVSDIVKQSLEA' A
#
# COMPACT_ATOMS: atom_id res chain seq x y z
N VAL A 1 -8.65 -15.16 0.83
CA VAL A 1 -9.18 -14.47 -0.37
C VAL A 1 -8.17 -14.71 -1.48
N ASP A 2 -8.61 -14.96 -2.73
CA ASP A 2 -7.71 -15.06 -3.88
C ASP A 2 -7.46 -13.65 -4.45
N PRO A 3 -6.23 -13.09 -4.38
CA PRO A 3 -5.92 -11.78 -4.93
C PRO A 3 -6.24 -11.66 -6.43
N LYS A 4 -6.14 -12.76 -7.18
CA LYS A 4 -6.42 -12.76 -8.63
C LYS A 4 -7.89 -12.53 -8.96
N ALA A 5 -8.79 -12.77 -7.99
CA ALA A 5 -10.21 -12.50 -8.15
C ALA A 5 -10.58 -11.02 -7.96
N ILE A 6 -9.63 -10.19 -7.48
CA ILE A 6 -9.85 -8.75 -7.29
C ILE A 6 -9.77 -8.05 -8.65
N LYS A 7 -10.89 -7.42 -9.05
CA LYS A 7 -11.03 -6.70 -10.32
C LYS A 7 -10.85 -5.19 -10.22
N ALA A 8 -10.94 -4.66 -9.00
CA ALA A 8 -10.71 -3.24 -8.76
C ALA A 8 -9.20 -2.97 -8.83
N LYS A 9 -8.81 -1.80 -9.34
CA LYS A 9 -7.45 -1.29 -9.26
C LYS A 9 -7.07 -1.08 -7.80
N VAL A 10 -5.96 -1.66 -7.36
CA VAL A 10 -5.54 -1.63 -5.95
C VAL A 10 -4.30 -0.78 -5.75
N PHE A 11 -4.33 0.12 -4.79
CA PHE A 11 -3.15 0.89 -4.37
C PHE A 11 -2.58 0.29 -3.09
N LEU A 12 -1.31 -0.13 -3.14
CA LEU A 12 -0.60 -0.76 -2.03
C LEU A 12 0.51 0.16 -1.54
N ALA A 13 0.27 0.85 -0.44
CA ALA A 13 1.28 1.66 0.25
C ALA A 13 2.01 0.81 1.29
N ALA A 14 3.28 0.47 1.03
CA ALA A 14 4.10 -0.36 1.89
C ALA A 14 5.12 0.49 2.65
N VAL A 15 5.29 0.21 3.95
CA VAL A 15 6.23 0.94 4.81
C VAL A 15 7.40 0.00 5.14
N PRO A 16 8.64 0.28 4.71
CA PRO A 16 9.78 -0.61 4.91
C PRO A 16 10.08 -0.97 6.38
N THR A 17 9.69 -0.10 7.32
CA THR A 17 9.91 -0.30 8.76
C THR A 17 8.68 -0.88 9.48
N ASP A 18 7.62 -1.25 8.75
CA ASP A 18 6.46 -1.93 9.35
C ASP A 18 6.87 -3.35 9.81
N ARG A 19 6.54 -3.66 11.07
CA ARG A 19 6.82 -4.94 11.72
C ARG A 19 5.59 -5.83 11.85
N LEU A 20 4.39 -5.28 11.65
CA LEU A 20 3.12 -5.99 11.71
C LEU A 20 2.71 -6.48 10.32
N VAL A 21 2.93 -5.66 9.29
CA VAL A 21 2.71 -6.01 7.89
C VAL A 21 4.04 -5.89 7.14
N PRO A 22 4.77 -7.00 6.96
CA PRO A 22 6.08 -6.96 6.31
C PRO A 22 6.03 -6.39 4.89
N TYR A 23 7.03 -5.58 4.54
CA TYR A 23 7.16 -5.01 3.20
C TYR A 23 7.18 -6.08 2.10
N ALA A 24 7.84 -7.22 2.34
CA ALA A 24 7.91 -8.32 1.38
C ALA A 24 6.53 -8.93 1.08
N ASP A 25 5.62 -8.98 2.06
CA ASP A 25 4.27 -9.49 1.87
C ASP A 25 3.44 -8.53 0.99
N MET A 26 3.65 -7.23 1.14
CA MET A 26 3.03 -6.22 0.27
C MET A 26 3.52 -6.31 -1.18
N VAL A 27 4.81 -6.60 -1.37
CA VAL A 27 5.39 -6.86 -2.71
C VAL A 27 4.78 -8.12 -3.31
N ALA A 28 4.72 -9.22 -2.55
CA ALA A 28 4.11 -10.46 -3.02
C ALA A 28 2.61 -10.28 -3.37
N LEU A 29 1.88 -9.47 -2.58
CA LEU A 29 0.50 -9.12 -2.87
C LEU A 29 0.39 -8.32 -4.18
N HIS A 30 1.23 -7.30 -4.38
CA HIS A 30 1.28 -6.51 -5.61
C HIS A 30 1.48 -7.39 -6.85
N GLU A 31 2.45 -8.31 -6.80
CA GLU A 31 2.75 -9.25 -7.88
C GLU A 31 1.61 -10.23 -8.17
N SER A 32 0.75 -10.49 -7.19
CA SER A 32 -0.39 -11.41 -7.33
C SER A 32 -1.66 -10.75 -7.86
N LEU A 33 -1.76 -9.42 -7.81
CA LEU A 33 -2.93 -8.65 -8.22
C LEU A 33 -2.92 -8.40 -9.74
N SER A 34 -4.12 -8.33 -10.32
CA SER A 34 -4.28 -8.12 -11.77
C SER A 34 -4.01 -6.68 -12.20
N ASP A 35 -4.43 -5.71 -11.39
CA ASP A 35 -4.21 -4.27 -11.60
C ASP A 35 -3.91 -3.60 -10.26
N SER A 36 -2.66 -3.18 -10.07
CA SER A 36 -2.27 -2.52 -8.84
C SER A 36 -1.12 -1.53 -9.01
N VAL A 37 -1.06 -0.57 -8.09
CA VAL A 37 -0.01 0.43 -7.96
C VAL A 37 0.69 0.21 -6.64
N PHE A 38 1.99 -0.07 -6.69
CA PHE A 38 2.81 -0.19 -5.49
C PHE A 38 3.46 1.14 -5.13
N ILE A 39 3.35 1.53 -3.86
CA ILE A 39 3.85 2.80 -3.34
C ILE A 39 4.79 2.50 -2.19
N ASP A 40 6.05 2.89 -2.34
CA ASP A 40 7.01 2.87 -1.25
C ASP A 40 6.80 4.11 -0.35
N LEU A 41 6.42 3.86 0.90
CA LEU A 41 6.10 4.85 1.92
C LEU A 41 7.15 4.80 3.05
N PRO A 42 8.39 5.28 2.82
CA PRO A 42 9.40 5.34 3.86
C PRO A 42 8.94 6.26 4.99
N SER A 43 8.99 5.75 6.22
CA SER A 43 8.63 6.45 7.44
C SER A 43 9.38 5.82 8.62
N LEU A 44 9.61 6.58 9.69
CA LEU A 44 10.19 6.06 10.93
C LEU A 44 9.12 5.47 11.87
N TYR A 45 7.83 5.66 11.56
CA TYR A 45 6.73 5.28 12.42
C TYR A 45 6.27 3.82 12.24
N GLY A 46 6.90 3.07 11.31
CA GLY A 46 6.50 1.69 11.04
C GLY A 46 5.04 1.59 10.66
N HIS A 47 4.31 0.67 11.30
CA HIS A 47 2.88 0.50 11.04
C HIS A 47 2.10 1.80 11.21
N ASP A 48 2.41 2.61 12.22
CA ASP A 48 1.67 3.86 12.51
C ASP A 48 1.87 4.95 11.45
N ALA A 49 2.70 4.75 10.44
CA ALA A 49 2.88 5.69 9.33
C ALA A 49 1.55 6.05 8.65
N PHE A 50 0.57 5.14 8.58
CA PHE A 50 -0.74 5.47 8.00
C PHE A 50 -1.51 6.55 8.78
N LEU A 51 -1.19 6.74 10.07
CA LEU A 51 -1.76 7.80 10.92
C LEU A 51 -0.85 9.03 11.04
N LYS A 52 0.46 8.85 10.84
CA LYS A 52 1.47 9.91 11.08
C LYS A 52 1.85 10.65 9.81
N GLU A 53 1.92 9.97 8.67
CA GLU A 53 2.27 10.53 7.36
C GLU A 53 1.03 11.13 6.67
N ILE A 54 0.27 11.96 7.38
CA ILE A 54 -1.09 12.40 6.99
C ILE A 54 -1.11 12.96 5.57
N ALA A 55 -0.14 13.82 5.22
CA ALA A 55 -0.08 14.44 3.89
C ALA A 55 0.12 13.40 2.78
N ARG A 56 1.11 12.50 2.95
CA ARG A 56 1.42 11.46 1.96
C ARG A 56 0.27 10.48 1.80
N VAL A 57 -0.34 10.05 2.91
CA VAL A 57 -1.50 9.15 2.90
C VAL A 57 -2.69 9.82 2.20
N SER A 58 -2.94 11.10 2.48
CA SER A 58 -4.01 11.87 1.83
C SER A 58 -3.83 11.93 0.32
N ASP A 59 -2.60 12.14 -0.15
CA ASP A 59 -2.31 12.20 -1.58
C ASP A 59 -2.47 10.85 -2.26
N ILE A 60 -2.07 9.75 -1.60
CA ILE A 60 -2.30 8.38 -2.09
C ILE A 60 -3.80 8.10 -2.23
N VAL A 61 -4.60 8.48 -1.23
CA VAL A 61 -6.06 8.29 -1.27
C VAL A 61 -6.69 9.09 -2.40
N LYS A 62 -6.33 10.37 -2.56
CA LYS A 62 -6.83 11.19 -3.68
C LYS A 62 -6.49 10.57 -5.03
N GLN A 63 -5.22 10.18 -5.21
CA GLN A 63 -4.78 9.52 -6.43
C GLN A 63 -5.60 8.25 -6.71
N SER A 64 -5.90 7.44 -5.68
CA SER A 64 -6.67 6.21 -5.87
C SER A 64 -8.13 6.43 -6.29
N LEU A 65 -8.71 7.60 -5.96
CA LEU A 65 -10.10 7.93 -6.29
C LEU A 65 -10.25 8.55 -7.68
N GLU A 66 -9.17 9.11 -8.24
CA GLU A 66 -9.14 9.76 -9.55
C GLU A 66 -8.68 8.80 -10.68
N ALA A 67 -8.29 7.57 -10.33
CA ALA A 67 -7.50 6.66 -11.15
C ALA A 67 -8.25 5.54 -11.89
#